data_AF-A0A9D5XCD7-F1
#
_entry.id   AF-A0A9D5XCD7-F1
#
_cell.length_a   1.000
_cell.length_b   1.000
_cell.length_c   1.000
_cell.angle_alpha   90.00
_cell.angle_beta   90.00
_cell.angle_gamma   90.00
#
_symmetry.space_group_name_H-M   'P 1'
#
loop_
_entity.id
_entity.type
_entity.pdbx_description
1 polymer ?
#
loop_
_entity_poly.entity_id
_entity_poly.type
_entity_poly.pdbx_seq_one_letter_code
_entity_poly.pdbx_strand_id
1 'polypeptide(L)'
;KLLGRHDEGAGTQSRAQRLAQLVDQLTDSQNLHPHHDGLDLFLARLAKRSGLSVDQLILFTAEPNMTRLVLTMRAVNLPAQQALSIFAVLEGGGKLLTVASYNEIDRSQAAALVKKWSSNTLYQDAQYQLNAHYTGLSEE
;
A
#
# COMPACT_ATOMS: atom_id res chain seq x y z
N LYS A 1 -25.46 17.95 21.67
CA LYS A 1 -25.12 16.50 21.79
C LYS A 1 -23.72 16.31 21.22
N LEU A 2 -22.74 16.09 22.10
CA LEU A 2 -21.29 16.21 21.87
C LEU A 2 -20.61 14.84 21.71
N LEU A 3 -21.27 13.90 21.01
CA LEU A 3 -20.83 12.50 20.89
C LEU A 3 -20.51 12.06 19.44
N GLY A 4 -20.63 12.95 18.45
CA GLY A 4 -20.34 12.65 17.05
C GLY A 4 -18.99 13.18 16.54
N ARG A 5 -18.08 13.61 17.43
CA ARG A 5 -16.84 14.31 17.06
C ARG A 5 -15.55 13.71 17.60
N HIS A 6 -15.63 12.58 18.30
CA HIS A 6 -14.45 11.75 18.50
C HIS A 6 -14.47 10.70 17.40
N ASP A 7 -13.78 11.04 16.32
CA ASP A 7 -13.37 10.13 15.28
C ASP A 7 -12.45 9.06 15.90
N GLU A 8 -13.07 8.00 16.44
CA GLU A 8 -12.35 6.85 17.01
C GLU A 8 -11.48 6.16 15.95
N GLY A 9 -11.81 6.33 14.67
CA GLY A 9 -11.01 5.85 13.54
C GLY A 9 -9.64 6.51 13.47
N ALA A 10 -9.58 7.85 13.52
CA ALA A 10 -8.32 8.60 13.56
C ALA A 10 -7.45 8.25 14.79
N GLY A 11 -8.09 8.03 15.95
CA GLY A 11 -7.41 7.58 17.16
C GLY A 11 -6.82 6.17 17.02
N THR A 12 -7.52 5.27 16.33
CA THR A 12 -7.12 3.88 16.10
C THR A 12 -5.99 3.79 15.08
N GLN A 13 -6.06 4.55 13.98
CA GLN A 13 -4.99 4.62 12.98
C GLN A 13 -3.68 5.21 13.57
N SER A 14 -3.78 6.27 14.38
CA SER A 14 -2.61 6.85 15.07
C SER A 14 -1.98 5.87 16.07
N ARG A 15 -2.79 5.03 16.72
CA ARG A 15 -2.29 3.96 17.61
C ARG A 15 -1.67 2.82 16.81
N ALA A 16 -2.30 2.39 15.72
CA ALA A 16 -1.78 1.34 14.83
C ALA A 16 -0.42 1.72 14.23
N GLN A 17 -0.23 2.98 13.82
CA GLN A 17 1.06 3.48 13.34
C GLN A 17 2.14 3.47 14.42
N ARG A 18 1.83 3.91 15.64
CA ARG A 18 2.77 3.87 16.77
C ARG A 18 3.11 2.44 17.18
N LEU A 19 2.13 1.53 17.16
CA LEU A 19 2.34 0.12 17.42
C LEU A 19 3.18 -0.54 16.31
N ALA A 20 2.94 -0.22 15.03
CA ALA A 20 3.77 -0.69 13.93
C ALA A 20 5.24 -0.26 14.06
N GLN A 21 5.48 0.98 14.54
CA GLN A 21 6.83 1.45 14.82
C GLN A 21 7.52 0.66 15.94
N LEU A 22 6.79 0.32 17.01
CA LEU A 22 7.31 -0.46 18.14
C LEU A 22 7.50 -1.94 17.78
N VAL A 23 6.57 -2.53 17.03
CA VAL A 23 6.65 -3.94 16.61
C VAL A 23 7.79 -4.18 15.63
N ASP A 24 8.05 -3.25 14.71
CA ASP A 24 9.22 -3.35 13.82
C ASP A 24 10.56 -3.23 14.60
N GLN A 25 10.57 -2.66 15.81
CA GLN A 25 11.75 -2.63 16.69
C GLN A 25 11.89 -3.90 17.53
N LEU A 26 10.77 -4.59 17.82
CA LEU A 26 10.70 -5.78 18.68
C LEU A 26 10.84 -7.09 17.91
N THR A 27 10.43 -7.12 16.64
CA THR A 27 10.32 -8.35 15.86
C THR A 27 11.17 -8.27 14.60
N ASP A 28 11.83 -9.38 14.27
CA ASP A 28 12.56 -9.52 13.02
C ASP A 28 11.58 -9.22 11.86
N SER A 29 11.91 -8.20 11.09
CA SER A 29 10.98 -7.45 10.23
C SER A 29 10.42 -8.25 9.04
N GLN A 30 10.55 -9.58 9.00
CA GLN A 30 10.18 -10.40 7.85
C GLN A 30 8.75 -10.95 7.89
N ASN A 31 8.16 -11.11 9.08
CA ASN A 31 6.79 -11.62 9.21
C ASN A 31 5.76 -10.50 9.16
N LEU A 32 5.46 -10.01 7.96
CA LEU A 32 4.36 -9.08 7.68
C LEU A 32 3.16 -9.88 7.15
N HIS A 33 2.14 -10.10 7.97
CA HIS A 33 0.99 -10.92 7.57
C HIS A 33 -0.29 -10.55 8.35
N PRO A 34 -1.45 -10.37 7.68
CA PRO A 34 -2.69 -9.93 8.33
C PRO A 34 -3.22 -10.93 9.36
N HIS A 35 -2.94 -12.24 9.22
CA HIS A 35 -3.32 -13.23 10.25
C HIS A 35 -2.58 -13.07 11.58
N HIS A 36 -1.34 -12.55 11.58
CA HIS A 36 -0.54 -12.40 12.79
C HIS A 36 -0.65 -10.99 13.36
N ASP A 37 -0.64 -10.00 12.48
CA ASP A 37 -0.64 -8.59 12.86
C ASP A 37 -2.07 -8.07 13.10
N GLY A 38 -3.09 -8.70 12.52
CA GLY A 38 -4.39 -8.07 12.32
C GLY A 38 -4.35 -7.04 11.18
N LEU A 39 -5.51 -6.70 10.61
CA LEU A 39 -5.57 -5.85 9.41
C LEU A 39 -4.97 -4.46 9.65
N ASP A 40 -5.32 -3.80 10.75
CA ASP A 40 -4.87 -2.43 11.04
C ASP A 40 -3.36 -2.32 11.21
N LEU A 41 -2.74 -3.27 11.93
CA LEU A 41 -1.30 -3.29 12.14
C LEU A 41 -0.56 -3.71 10.87
N PHE A 42 -1.09 -4.67 10.11
CA PHE A 42 -0.56 -5.05 8.81
C PHE A 42 -0.52 -3.86 7.85
N LEU A 43 -1.63 -3.12 7.73
CA LEU A 43 -1.70 -1.93 6.88
C LEU A 43 -0.76 -0.83 7.36
N ALA A 44 -0.66 -0.62 8.68
CA ALA A 44 0.28 0.36 9.24
C ALA A 44 1.76 0.00 8.96
N ARG A 45 2.13 -1.28 9.06
CA ARG A 45 3.49 -1.75 8.75
C ARG A 45 3.77 -1.69 7.24
N LEU A 46 2.79 -2.03 6.41
CA LEU A 46 2.90 -1.94 4.96
C LEU A 46 3.03 -0.48 4.49
N ALA A 47 2.25 0.44 5.09
CA ALA A 47 2.32 1.89 4.86
C ALA A 47 3.73 2.41 5.13
N LYS A 48 4.29 2.05 6.29
CA LYS A 48 5.65 2.46 6.68
C LYS A 48 6.73 1.97 5.70
N ARG A 49 6.61 0.76 5.16
CA ARG A 49 7.59 0.19 4.22
C ARG A 49 7.44 0.70 2.79
N SER A 50 6.22 0.99 2.38
CA SER A 50 5.90 1.46 1.03
C SER A 50 5.97 2.99 0.91
N GLY A 51 5.97 3.71 2.04
CA GLY A 51 5.84 5.17 2.05
C GLY A 51 4.41 5.67 1.78
N LEU A 52 3.44 4.76 1.70
CA LEU A 52 2.03 5.09 1.48
C LEU A 52 1.32 5.43 2.80
N SER A 53 0.18 6.12 2.70
CA SER A 53 -0.71 6.31 3.83
C SER A 53 -1.57 5.06 4.08
N VAL A 54 -2.01 4.88 5.33
CA VAL A 54 -2.91 3.77 5.70
C VAL A 54 -4.24 3.89 4.93
N ASP A 55 -4.76 5.10 4.76
CA ASP A 55 -5.99 5.35 4.00
C ASP A 55 -5.88 4.92 2.53
N GLN A 56 -4.74 5.20 1.88
CA GLN A 56 -4.49 4.73 0.52
C GLN A 56 -4.47 3.19 0.44
N LEU A 57 -3.87 2.52 1.42
CA LEU A 57 -3.85 1.06 1.45
C LEU A 57 -5.23 0.47 1.71
N ILE A 58 -6.06 1.09 2.57
CA ILE A 58 -7.46 0.69 2.76
C ILE A 58 -8.21 0.80 1.42
N LEU A 59 -8.05 1.90 0.69
CA LEU A 59 -8.64 2.03 -0.65
C LEU A 59 -8.17 0.92 -1.60
N PHE A 60 -6.88 0.56 -1.57
CA PHE A 60 -6.34 -0.52 -2.41
C PHE A 60 -6.89 -1.91 -2.05
N THR A 61 -7.26 -2.15 -0.78
CA THR A 61 -7.95 -3.39 -0.37
C THR A 61 -9.39 -3.46 -0.88
N ALA A 62 -10.03 -2.32 -1.13
CA ALA A 62 -11.39 -2.24 -1.67
C ALA A 62 -11.44 -2.28 -3.21
N GLU A 63 -10.29 -2.17 -3.89
CA GLU A 63 -10.23 -2.21 -5.35
C GLU A 63 -10.50 -3.61 -5.91
N PRO A 64 -11.17 -3.72 -7.07
CA PRO A 64 -11.34 -5.01 -7.75
C PRO A 64 -9.97 -5.60 -8.07
N ASN A 65 -9.77 -6.87 -7.69
CA ASN A 65 -8.50 -7.62 -7.82
C ASN A 65 -7.35 -7.07 -6.96
N MET A 66 -7.57 -6.05 -6.12
CA MET A 66 -6.55 -5.45 -5.25
C MET A 66 -5.21 -5.17 -5.95
N THR A 67 -5.25 -4.78 -7.23
CA THR A 67 -4.06 -4.69 -8.10
C THR A 67 -2.99 -3.78 -7.50
N ARG A 68 -3.39 -2.62 -6.96
CA ARG A 68 -2.45 -1.69 -6.32
C ARG A 68 -1.86 -2.22 -5.03
N LEU A 69 -2.61 -3.04 -4.27
CA LEU A 69 -2.08 -3.72 -3.10
C LEU A 69 -1.02 -4.75 -3.51
N VAL A 70 -1.27 -5.54 -4.55
CA VAL A 70 -0.31 -6.52 -5.08
C VAL A 70 0.98 -5.86 -5.56
N LEU A 71 0.87 -4.75 -6.28
CA LEU A 71 2.01 -3.93 -6.70
C LEU A 71 2.77 -3.36 -5.50
N THR A 72 2.05 -2.94 -4.45
CA THR A 72 2.67 -2.47 -3.20
C THR A 72 3.44 -3.59 -2.51
N MET A 73 2.88 -4.80 -2.45
CA MET A 73 3.54 -5.96 -1.87
C MET A 73 4.83 -6.31 -2.62
N ARG A 74 4.79 -6.23 -3.96
CA ARG A 74 5.96 -6.46 -4.80
C ARG A 74 7.04 -5.39 -4.61
N ALA A 75 6.65 -4.12 -4.51
CA ALA A 75 7.57 -3.01 -4.29
C ALA A 75 8.37 -3.16 -2.99
N VAL A 76 7.73 -3.61 -1.91
CA VAL A 76 8.38 -3.86 -0.61
C VAL A 76 9.11 -5.21 -0.54
N ASN A 77 9.23 -5.92 -1.67
CA ASN A 77 9.93 -7.20 -1.79
C ASN A 77 9.34 -8.35 -0.96
N LEU A 78 8.00 -8.41 -0.83
CA LEU A 78 7.37 -9.56 -0.18
C LEU A 78 7.56 -10.83 -1.03
N PRO A 79 7.95 -11.96 -0.42
CA PRO A 79 7.97 -13.26 -1.06
C PRO A 79 6.61 -13.59 -1.69
N ALA A 80 6.63 -14.24 -2.85
CA ALA A 80 5.40 -14.58 -3.58
C ALA A 80 4.43 -15.39 -2.70
N GLN A 81 4.91 -16.41 -2.00
CA GLN A 81 4.08 -17.23 -1.11
C GLN A 81 3.38 -16.41 -0.03
N GLN A 82 4.08 -15.43 0.55
CA GLN A 82 3.52 -14.53 1.55
C GLN A 82 2.49 -13.58 0.94
N ALA A 83 2.77 -13.01 -0.23
CA ALA A 83 1.84 -12.14 -0.95
C ALA A 83 0.55 -12.87 -1.37
N LEU A 84 0.66 -14.12 -1.83
CA LEU A 84 -0.51 -14.97 -2.14
C LEU A 84 -1.35 -15.25 -0.90
N SER A 85 -0.71 -15.57 0.23
CA SER A 85 -1.42 -15.83 1.47
C SER A 85 -2.13 -14.57 1.98
N ILE A 86 -1.48 -13.40 1.94
CA ILE A 86 -2.10 -12.10 2.26
C ILE A 86 -3.30 -11.86 1.34
N PHE A 87 -3.14 -12.07 0.03
CA PHE A 87 -4.20 -11.86 -0.96
C PHE A 87 -5.42 -12.75 -0.67
N ALA A 88 -5.18 -14.04 -0.40
CA ALA A 88 -6.25 -14.99 -0.10
C ALA A 88 -7.05 -14.62 1.16
N VAL A 89 -6.38 -14.09 2.19
CA VAL A 89 -7.01 -13.65 3.43
C VAL A 89 -7.88 -12.41 3.23
N LEU A 90 -7.49 -11.50 2.34
CA LEU A 90 -8.19 -10.24 2.10
C LEU A 90 -9.31 -10.36 1.07
N GLU A 91 -9.13 -11.20 0.04
CA GLU A 91 -10.11 -11.31 -1.06
C GLU A 91 -11.30 -12.17 -0.68
N GLY A 92 -11.07 -13.23 0.11
CA GLY A 92 -12.10 -14.13 0.59
C GLY A 92 -12.94 -14.83 -0.51
N GLY A 93 -12.57 -14.75 -1.81
CA GLY A 93 -13.57 -14.93 -2.87
C GLY A 93 -13.06 -15.18 -4.31
N GLY A 94 -12.32 -16.26 -4.53
CA GLY A 94 -12.29 -16.97 -5.83
C GLY A 94 -11.36 -16.45 -6.93
N LYS A 95 -10.76 -15.26 -6.82
CA LYS A 95 -9.71 -14.85 -7.76
C LYS A 95 -8.35 -15.27 -7.24
N LEU A 96 -7.62 -16.03 -8.05
CA LEU A 96 -6.30 -16.53 -7.67
C LEU A 96 -5.20 -15.60 -8.20
N LEU A 97 -4.52 -14.91 -7.30
CA LEU A 97 -3.15 -14.45 -7.57
C LEU A 97 -2.26 -15.69 -7.65
N THR A 98 -1.54 -15.88 -8.76
CA THR A 98 -0.61 -17.01 -8.89
C THR A 98 0.82 -16.55 -8.65
N VAL A 99 1.70 -17.49 -8.27
CA VAL A 99 3.13 -17.20 -8.10
C VAL A 99 3.75 -16.70 -9.41
N ALA A 100 3.30 -17.23 -10.55
CA ALA A 100 3.76 -16.81 -11.87
C ALA A 100 3.39 -15.34 -12.14
N SER A 101 2.11 -14.99 -12.03
CA SER A 101 1.66 -13.61 -12.29
C SER A 101 2.22 -12.59 -11.29
N TYR A 102 2.51 -12.99 -10.05
CA TYR A 102 3.19 -12.12 -9.09
C TYR A 102 4.67 -11.90 -9.42
N ASN A 103 5.37 -12.92 -9.91
CA ASN A 103 6.78 -12.83 -10.25
C ASN A 103 7.05 -12.09 -11.57
N GLU A 104 6.07 -12.09 -12.48
CA GLU A 104 6.09 -11.27 -13.71
C GLU A 104 6.08 -9.76 -13.41
N ILE A 105 5.60 -9.35 -12.24
CA ILE A 105 5.63 -7.95 -11.83
C ILE A 105 7.09 -7.55 -11.56
N ASP A 106 7.60 -6.65 -12.40
CA ASP A 106 8.91 -6.05 -12.19
C ASP A 106 8.92 -5.21 -10.90
N ARG A 107 9.86 -5.55 -10.00
CA ARG A 107 9.96 -4.91 -8.68
C ARG A 107 10.32 -3.43 -8.79
N SER A 108 11.20 -3.06 -9.72
CA SER A 108 11.66 -1.67 -9.88
C SER A 108 10.54 -0.78 -10.42
N GLN A 109 9.76 -1.28 -11.37
CA GLN A 109 8.58 -0.60 -11.90
C GLN A 109 7.49 -0.48 -10.84
N ALA A 110 7.23 -1.56 -10.08
CA ALA A 110 6.28 -1.52 -8.96
C ALA A 110 6.70 -0.49 -7.90
N ALA A 111 7.99 -0.43 -7.53
CA ALA A 111 8.52 0.56 -6.60
C ALA A 111 8.40 2.00 -7.13
N ALA A 112 8.62 2.23 -8.43
CA ALA A 112 8.43 3.53 -9.06
C ALA A 112 6.96 3.98 -9.02
N LEU A 113 6.01 3.06 -9.26
CA LEU A 113 4.58 3.34 -9.17
C LEU A 113 4.13 3.64 -7.74
N VAL A 114 4.58 2.85 -6.77
CA VAL A 114 4.28 3.08 -5.35
C VAL A 114 4.86 4.43 -4.90
N LYS A 115 6.08 4.76 -5.31
CA LYS A 115 6.68 6.07 -5.06
C LYS A 115 5.85 7.20 -5.67
N LYS A 116 5.34 7.01 -6.90
CA LYS A 116 4.41 7.96 -7.53
C LYS A 116 3.15 8.11 -6.68
N TRP A 117 2.51 7.04 -6.23
CA TRP A 117 1.29 7.11 -5.41
C TRP A 117 1.52 7.72 -4.02
N SER A 118 2.72 7.54 -3.45
CA SER A 118 3.11 8.17 -2.19
C SER A 118 3.41 9.66 -2.30
N SER A 119 3.67 10.16 -3.52
CA SER A 119 3.94 11.58 -3.74
C SER A 119 2.65 12.40 -3.63
N ASN A 120 2.76 13.61 -3.07
CA ASN A 120 1.62 14.51 -2.84
C ASN A 120 0.80 14.68 -4.13
N THR A 121 -0.52 14.57 -4.07
CA THR A 121 -1.41 14.76 -5.23
C THR A 121 -1.19 16.12 -5.91
N LEU A 122 -0.93 17.19 -5.16
CA LEU A 122 -0.55 18.49 -5.74
C LEU A 122 0.77 18.44 -6.50
N TYR A 123 1.73 17.64 -6.03
CA TYR A 123 3.00 17.43 -6.72
C TYR A 123 2.82 16.57 -7.98
N GLN A 124 1.93 15.58 -7.94
CA GLN A 124 1.57 14.79 -9.12
C GLN A 124 0.83 15.62 -10.17
N ASP A 125 -0.12 16.47 -9.75
CA ASP A 125 -0.85 17.38 -10.65
C ASP A 125 0.09 18.43 -11.25
N ALA A 126 0.98 19.02 -10.45
CA ALA A 126 2.00 19.94 -10.93
C ALA A 126 2.98 19.26 -11.90
N GLN A 127 3.38 18.03 -11.62
CA GLN A 127 4.28 17.27 -12.50
C GLN A 127 3.58 16.81 -13.79
N TYR A 128 2.28 16.50 -13.72
CA TYR A 128 1.47 16.21 -14.90
C TYR A 128 1.33 17.46 -15.79
N GLN A 129 1.07 18.63 -15.20
CA GLN A 129 1.03 19.90 -15.94
C GLN A 129 2.39 20.28 -16.54
N LEU A 130 3.49 20.09 -15.80
CA LEU A 130 4.85 20.29 -16.31
C LEU A 130 5.16 19.38 -17.50
N ASN A 131 4.88 18.08 -17.38
CA ASN A 131 5.15 17.13 -18.45
C ASN A 131 4.25 17.38 -19.67
N ALA A 132 2.98 17.77 -19.47
CA ALA A 132 2.08 18.15 -20.55
C ALA A 132 2.59 19.38 -21.32
N HIS A 133 3.18 20.36 -20.63
CA HIS A 133 3.81 21.52 -21.25
C HIS A 133 5.07 21.16 -22.06
N TYR A 134 5.87 20.19 -21.65
CA TYR A 134 7.05 19.75 -22.40
C TYR A 134 6.72 18.97 -23.67
N THR A 135 5.65 18.17 -23.66
CA THR A 135 5.16 17.48 -24.88
C THR A 135 4.52 18.43 -25.90
N GLY A 136 4.05 19.61 -25.48
CA GLY A 136 3.48 20.62 -26.38
C GLY A 136 4.50 21.59 -27.00
N LEU A 137 5.78 21.48 -26.65
CA LEU A 137 6.87 22.32 -27.17
C LEU A 137 7.81 21.57 -28.13
N SER A 138 7.45 20.34 -28.54
CA SER A 138 8.23 19.53 -29.48
C SER A 138 7.63 19.52 -30.90
N GLU A 139 6.67 20.40 -31.20
CA GLU A 139 6.11 20.62 -32.54
C GLU A 139 6.26 22.09 -32.95
N GLU A 140 7.50 22.56 -33.12
CA GLU A 140 7.83 23.67 -34.02
C GLU A 140 9.13 23.37 -34.79
#